data_AF-A0A847R4U4-F1
#
_entry.id   AF-A0A847R4U4-F1
#
_cell.length_a   1.000
_cell.length_b   1.000
_cell.length_c   1.000
_cell.angle_alpha   90.00
_cell.angle_beta   90.00
_cell.angle_gamma   90.00
#
_symmetry.space_group_name_H-M   'P 1'
#
loop_
_entity.id
_entity.type
_entity.pdbx_description
1 polymer ?
#
loop_
_entity_poly.entity_id
_entity_poly.type
_entity_poly.pdbx_seq_one_letter_code
_entity_poly.pdbx_strand_id
1 'polypeptide(L)'
;MMQVIATDAYSYKHLAQMLDGYDCPAILVSLDYQILATNQNYRKEFGDVSIQASPRCYEVSHGYSVPCDDAGEDCGMDPVS
;
A
#
# COMPACT_ATOMS: atom_id res chain seq x y z
N MET A 1 25.69 10.56 -1.99
CA MET A 1 25.45 10.34 -0.55
C MET A 1 23.97 10.56 -0.31
N MET A 2 23.17 9.48 -0.33
CA MET A 2 21.73 9.55 -0.04
C MET A 2 21.58 9.66 1.48
N GLN A 3 21.17 10.82 1.96
CA GLN A 3 20.82 11.02 3.37
C GLN A 3 19.41 10.42 3.56
N VAL A 4 19.36 9.19 4.06
CA VAL A 4 18.11 8.61 4.58
C VAL A 4 17.80 9.37 5.86
N ILE A 5 16.94 10.38 5.78
CA ILE A 5 16.41 11.09 6.94
C ILE A 5 15.66 10.05 7.78
N ALA A 6 16.08 9.89 9.03
CA ALA A 6 15.58 8.96 10.02
C ALA A 6 14.08 8.59 9.83
N THR A 7 13.84 7.33 9.45
CA THR A 7 12.52 6.69 9.46
C THR A 7 12.10 6.46 10.90
N ASP A 8 11.39 7.41 11.48
CA ASP A 8 10.77 7.26 12.79
C ASP A 8 9.36 7.85 12.67
N ALA A 9 8.35 7.00 12.47
CA ALA A 9 6.88 7.19 12.54
C ALA A 9 6.21 8.44 11.93
N TYR A 10 6.77 9.64 12.12
CA TYR A 10 6.35 10.93 11.59
C TYR A 10 6.35 10.99 10.05
N SER A 11 7.31 10.32 9.39
CA SER A 11 7.39 10.29 7.92
C SER A 11 6.23 9.51 7.30
N TYR A 12 5.88 8.36 7.86
CA TYR A 12 4.77 7.52 7.36
C TYR A 12 3.41 8.18 7.52
N LYS A 13 3.20 8.92 8.61
CA LYS A 13 1.93 9.64 8.84
C LYS A 13 1.71 10.75 7.80
N HIS A 14 2.78 11.39 7.33
CA HIS A 14 2.66 12.41 6.29
C HIS A 14 2.33 11.77 4.92
N LEU A 15 3.01 10.68 4.57
CA LEU A 15 2.71 9.92 3.35
C LEU A 15 1.28 9.34 3.36
N ALA A 16 0.82 8.84 4.52
CA ALA A 16 -0.55 8.36 4.68
C ALA A 16 -1.60 9.45 4.44
N GLN A 17 -1.34 10.69 4.92
CA GLN A 17 -2.23 11.83 4.67
C GLN A 17 -2.26 12.25 3.20
N MET A 18 -1.16 12.07 2.45
CA MET A 18 -1.16 12.34 1.01
C MET A 18 -2.13 11.43 0.26
N LEU A 19 -2.37 10.21 0.73
CA LEU A 19 -3.31 9.27 0.11
C LEU A 19 -4.76 9.78 0.11
N ASP A 20 -5.14 10.60 1.10
CA ASP A 20 -6.49 11.18 1.19
C ASP A 20 -6.74 12.27 0.13
N GLY A 21 -5.70 12.73 -0.58
CA GLY A 21 -5.83 13.64 -1.71
C GLY A 21 -6.26 12.98 -3.03
N TYR A 22 -6.30 11.64 -3.08
CA TYR A 22 -6.72 10.90 -4.27
C TYR A 22 -8.21 10.55 -4.19
N ASP A 23 -8.93 10.80 -5.29
CA ASP A 23 -10.36 10.49 -5.42
C ASP A 23 -10.66 8.99 -5.66
N CYS A 24 -9.61 8.17 -5.79
CA CYS A 24 -9.69 6.71 -5.96
C CYS A 24 -9.15 5.97 -4.72
N PRO A 25 -9.42 4.65 -4.57
CA PRO A 25 -8.74 3.82 -3.58
C PRO A 25 -7.22 3.91 -3.71
N ALA A 26 -6.54 4.24 -2.62
CA ALA A 26 -5.09 4.37 -2.62
C ALA A 26 -4.47 3.74 -1.36
N ILE A 27 -3.31 3.12 -1.54
CA ILE A 27 -2.51 2.50 -0.49
C ILE A 27 -1.06 2.96 -0.56
N LEU A 28 -0.40 3.02 0.59
CA LEU A 28 1.05 3.00 0.66
C LEU A 28 1.48 1.55 0.90
N VAL A 29 2.45 1.09 0.13
CA VAL A 29 2.90 -0.30 0.15
C VAL A 29 4.42 -0.39 0.31
N SER A 30 4.91 -1.44 0.97
CA SER A 30 6.35 -1.76 1.00
C SER A 30 6.77 -2.58 -0.22
N LEU A 31 8.07 -2.75 -0.43
CA LEU A 31 8.62 -3.64 -1.46
C LEU A 31 8.27 -5.12 -1.24
N ASP A 32 7.87 -5.49 -0.03
CA ASP A 32 7.37 -6.83 0.27
C ASP A 32 5.83 -6.91 0.13
N TYR A 33 5.17 -5.96 -0.54
CA TYR A 33 3.71 -5.91 -0.70
C TYR A 33 2.91 -5.69 0.58
N GLN A 34 3.53 -5.26 1.70
CA GLN A 34 2.79 -4.92 2.93
C GLN A 34 2.06 -3.60 2.76
N ILE A 35 0.77 -3.58 3.11
CA ILE A 35 0.01 -2.33 3.21
C ILE A 35 0.50 -1.58 4.46
N LEU A 36 1.06 -0.40 4.26
CA LEU A 36 1.57 0.49 5.30
C LEU A 36 0.57 1.59 5.68
N ALA A 37 -0.29 1.99 4.74
CA ALA A 37 -1.37 2.94 4.96
C ALA A 37 -2.46 2.81 3.87
N THR A 38 -3.67 3.28 4.17
CA THR A 38 -4.82 3.29 3.26
C THR A 38 -5.56 4.63 3.36
N ASN A 39 -6.15 5.10 2.25
CA ASN A 39 -7.10 6.21 2.31
C ASN A 39 -8.52 5.73 2.65
N GLN A 40 -9.43 6.68 2.84
CA GLN A 40 -10.84 6.38 3.12
C GLN A 40 -11.53 5.62 2.00
N ASN A 41 -11.20 5.92 0.73
CA ASN A 41 -11.82 5.26 -0.42
C ASN A 41 -11.46 3.77 -0.48
N TYR A 42 -10.20 3.42 -0.18
CA TYR A 42 -9.76 2.04 -0.08
C TYR A 42 -10.51 1.28 1.02
N ARG A 43 -10.65 1.87 2.22
CA ARG A 43 -11.40 1.21 3.31
C ARG A 43 -12.89 1.02 2.99
N LYS A 44 -13.50 1.90 2.20
CA LYS A 44 -14.89 1.74 1.76
C LYS A 44 -15.06 0.56 0.81
N GLU A 45 -14.06 0.28 -0.01
CA GLU A 45 -14.10 -0.76 -1.04
C GLU A 45 -13.69 -2.13 -0.50
N PHE A 46 -12.59 -2.20 0.25
CA PHE A 46 -11.99 -3.46 0.72
C PHE A 46 -12.25 -3.75 2.21
N GLY A 47 -12.92 -2.83 2.92
CA GLY A 47 -13.15 -2.93 4.36
C GLY A 47 -12.00 -2.36 5.20
N ASP A 48 -12.14 -2.46 6.53
CA ASP A 48 -11.11 -1.97 7.43
C ASP A 48 -9.93 -2.95 7.50
N VAL A 49 -8.71 -2.42 7.39
CA VAL A 49 -7.48 -3.19 7.26
C VAL A 49 -6.59 -2.93 8.46
N SER A 50 -6.36 -3.97 9.26
CA SER A 50 -5.46 -3.89 10.40
C SER A 50 -4.01 -3.87 9.93
N ILE A 51 -3.43 -2.67 9.79
CA ILE A 51 -2.03 -2.48 9.39
C ILE A 51 -1.05 -3.20 10.34
N GLN A 52 -1.41 -3.36 11.62
CA GLN A 52 -0.62 -4.10 12.61
C GLN A 52 -0.47 -5.59 12.28
N ALA A 53 -1.37 -6.16 11.49
CA ALA A 53 -1.29 -7.54 11.02
C ALA A 53 -0.35 -7.70 9.81
N SER A 54 0.32 -6.63 9.35
CA SER A 54 1.15 -6.63 8.14
C SER A 54 0.45 -7.25 6.92
N PRO A 55 -0.77 -6.80 6.58
CA PRO A 55 -1.55 -7.42 5.51
C PRO A 55 -0.91 -7.18 4.14
N ARG A 56 -0.99 -8.17 3.24
CA ARG A 56 -0.45 -8.04 1.88
C ARG A 56 -1.51 -7.50 0.93
N CYS A 57 -1.10 -6.59 0.03
CA CYS A 57 -2.03 -5.95 -0.90
C CYS A 57 -2.70 -6.97 -1.84
N TYR A 58 -1.98 -8.01 -2.28
CA TYR A 58 -2.54 -9.03 -3.17
C TYR A 58 -3.62 -9.90 -2.49
N GLU A 59 -3.52 -10.12 -1.18
CA GLU A 59 -4.53 -10.86 -0.41
C GLU A 59 -5.78 -10.00 -0.21
N VAL A 60 -5.61 -8.74 0.19
CA VAL A 60 -6.72 -7.86 0.56
C VAL A 60 -7.42 -7.29 -0.67
N SER A 61 -6.67 -6.79 -1.65
CA SER A 61 -7.23 -6.12 -2.82
C SER A 61 -7.72 -7.10 -3.89
N HIS A 62 -7.09 -8.27 -4.01
CA HIS A 62 -7.34 -9.19 -5.12
C HIS A 62 -7.67 -10.63 -4.69
N GLY A 63 -7.52 -10.97 -3.40
CA GLY A 63 -7.81 -12.31 -2.90
C GLY A 63 -6.80 -13.38 -3.34
N TYR A 64 -5.61 -12.99 -3.78
CA TYR A 64 -4.55 -13.92 -4.15
C TYR A 64 -3.77 -14.42 -2.94
N SER A 65 -3.13 -15.59 -3.07
CA SER A 65 -2.20 -16.13 -2.09
C SER A 65 -0.73 -15.86 -2.44
N VAL A 66 -0.48 -15.23 -3.58
CA VAL A 66 0.84 -14.86 -4.12
C VAL A 66 0.75 -13.44 -4.69
N PRO A 67 1.88 -12.73 -4.88
CA PRO A 67 1.90 -11.43 -5.57
C PRO A 67 1.16 -11.46 -6.91
N CYS A 68 0.57 -10.33 -7.31
CA CYS A 68 -0.23 -10.25 -8.53
C CYS A 68 0.56 -10.65 -9.79
N ASP A 69 1.84 -10.30 -9.84
CA ASP A 69 2.76 -10.66 -10.94
C ASP A 69 2.94 -12.18 -11.05
N ASP A 70 3.07 -12.87 -9.91
CA ASP A 70 3.15 -14.33 -9.84
C ASP A 70 1.80 -15.01 -10.16
N ALA A 71 0.69 -14.29 -9.96
CA ALA A 71 -0.64 -14.73 -10.38
C ALA A 71 -0.91 -14.49 -11.89
N GLY A 72 0.01 -13.85 -12.61
CA GLY A 72 -0.09 -13.56 -14.04
C GLY A 72 -0.84 -12.27 -14.37
N GLU A 73 -1.09 -11.42 -13.39
CA GLU A 73 -1.70 -10.10 -13.57
C GLU A 73 -0.64 -9.00 -13.52
N ASP A 74 -0.88 -7.89 -14.22
CA ASP A 74 0.00 -6.72 -14.17
C ASP A 74 -0.16 -5.99 -12.83
N CYS A 75 0.82 -6.10 -11.93
CA CYS A 75 0.84 -5.30 -10.72
C CYS A 75 1.28 -3.88 -11.08
N GLY A 76 0.41 -2.88 -10.87
CA GLY A 76 0.71 -1.46 -11.09
C GLY A 76 1.81 -0.85 -10.19
N MET A 77 2.70 -1.69 -9.65
CA MET A 77 3.93 -1.32 -8.94
C MET A 77 5.17 -1.40 -9.82
N ASP A 78 5.05 -1.84 -11.08
CA ASP A 78 6.18 -1.84 -11.99
C ASP A 78 6.70 -0.39 -12.20
N PRO A 79 8.00 -0.13 -11.94
CA PRO A 79 8.57 1.22 -11.94
C PRO A 79 8.72 1.85 -13.34
N VAL A 80 8.05 1.32 -14.35
CA VAL A 80 8.12 1.79 -15.74
C VAL A 80 6.71 1.93 -16.31
N SER A 81 6.07 3.06 -16.01
CA SER A 81 4.94 3.63 -16.75
C SER A 81 4.95 5.14 -16.61
#